data_AF-A0A4R8SV09-F1
#
_entry.id   AF-A0A4R8SV09-F1
#
_cell.length_a   1.000
_cell.length_b   1.000
_cell.length_c   1.000
_cell.angle_alpha   90.00
_cell.angle_beta   90.00
_cell.angle_gamma   90.00
#
_symmetry.space_group_name_H-M   'P 1'
#
loop_
_entity.id
_entity.type
_entity.pdbx_description
1 polymer ?
#
loop_
_entity_poly.entity_id
_entity_poly.type
_entity_poly.pdbx_seq_one_letter_code
_entity_poly.pdbx_strand_id
1 'polypeptide(L)'
;MSDDWSPRRRWTEIWLWVVAVFVAAAVLAVAVSGRDRGTGPTLRPMSVSESMSDEQARAVAESTVLVWVRELRAGHLANLRALTNPENADDIMQVMEGRDEVVAFGGFARRGPIWSLNTHLKGGAAGVFILQVKDGELRVDRLASAAIP
;
A
#
# COMPACT_ATOMS: atom_id res chain seq x y z
N MET A 1 -3.92 -15.37 58.80
CA MET A 1 -4.44 -14.31 57.92
C MET A 1 -5.18 -15.02 56.81
N SER A 2 -6.46 -15.32 57.06
CA SER A 2 -7.29 -16.21 56.24
C SER A 2 -7.94 -15.36 55.15
N ASP A 3 -7.63 -15.66 53.89
CA ASP A 3 -8.25 -15.04 52.72
C ASP A 3 -9.70 -15.51 52.59
N ASP A 4 -10.59 -14.86 53.34
CA ASP A 4 -12.04 -15.12 53.33
C ASP A 4 -12.68 -14.42 52.12
N TRP A 5 -12.39 -14.94 50.93
CA TRP A 5 -13.04 -14.50 49.71
C TRP A 5 -14.38 -15.21 49.56
N SER A 6 -15.46 -14.53 49.95
CA SER A 6 -16.83 -15.01 49.72
C SER A 6 -16.99 -15.49 48.26
N PRO A 7 -17.63 -16.65 48.01
CA PRO A 7 -17.76 -17.23 46.66
C PRO A 7 -18.30 -16.23 45.64
N ARG A 8 -19.26 -15.40 46.07
CA ARG A 8 -19.87 -14.34 45.24
C ARG A 8 -18.85 -13.35 44.70
N ARG A 9 -17.84 -12.95 45.49
CA ARG A 9 -16.81 -11.99 45.08
C ARG A 9 -15.89 -12.55 43.99
N ARG A 10 -15.50 -13.84 44.10
CA ARG A 10 -14.73 -14.54 43.06
C ARG A 10 -15.50 -14.69 41.75
N TRP A 11 -16.80 -14.99 41.82
CA TRP A 11 -17.65 -15.05 40.64
C TRP A 11 -17.76 -13.70 39.94
N THR A 12 -17.88 -12.60 40.69
CA THR A 12 -17.91 -11.24 40.12
C THR A 12 -16.59 -10.88 39.44
N GLU A 13 -15.44 -11.22 40.03
CA GLU A 13 -14.13 -10.99 39.41
C GLU A 13 -13.94 -11.78 38.12
N ILE A 14 -14.31 -13.07 38.11
CA ILE A 14 -14.27 -13.89 36.89
C ILE A 14 -15.16 -13.27 35.81
N TRP A 15 -16.36 -12.81 36.17
CA TRP A 15 -17.27 -12.16 35.24
C TRP A 15 -16.70 -10.89 34.63
N LEU A 16 -16.05 -10.04 35.46
CA LEU A 16 -15.37 -8.83 35.00
C LEU A 16 -14.22 -9.14 34.04
N TRP A 17 -13.44 -10.19 34.32
CA TRP A 17 -12.37 -10.63 33.42
C TRP A 17 -12.90 -11.14 32.09
N VAL A 18 -13.98 -11.92 32.09
CA VAL A 18 -14.61 -12.42 30.86
C VAL A 18 -15.13 -11.25 30.02
N VAL A 19 -15.81 -10.28 30.64
CA VAL A 19 -16.27 -9.08 29.94
C VAL A 19 -15.10 -8.28 29.38
N ALA A 20 -14.03 -8.08 30.16
CA ALA A 20 -12.85 -7.35 29.72
C ALA A 20 -12.19 -8.01 28.49
N VAL A 21 -12.03 -9.34 28.50
CA VAL A 21 -11.49 -10.10 27.36
C VAL A 21 -12.40 -9.98 26.14
N PHE A 22 -13.72 -10.09 26.33
CA PHE A 22 -14.67 -9.98 25.24
C PHE A 22 -14.67 -8.58 24.60
N VAL A 23 -14.66 -7.54 25.43
CA VAL A 23 -14.57 -6.15 24.97
C VAL A 23 -13.24 -5.91 24.25
N ALA A 24 -12.12 -6.39 24.80
CA ALA A 24 -10.81 -6.28 24.17
C ALA A 24 -10.77 -6.97 22.81
N ALA A 25 -11.33 -8.18 22.70
CA ALA A 25 -11.43 -8.91 21.44
C ALA A 25 -12.32 -8.19 20.42
N ALA A 26 -13.46 -7.63 20.85
CA ALA A 26 -14.34 -6.86 19.99
C ALA A 26 -13.67 -5.58 19.49
N VAL A 27 -12.99 -4.83 20.37
CA VAL A 27 -12.23 -3.63 20.00
C VAL A 27 -11.09 -3.99 19.04
N LEU A 28 -10.37 -5.09 19.28
CA LEU A 28 -9.33 -5.57 18.37
C LEU A 28 -9.91 -5.93 16.99
N ALA A 29 -11.02 -6.66 16.95
CA ALA A 29 -11.68 -7.03 15.70
C ALA A 29 -12.16 -5.79 14.91
N VAL A 30 -12.70 -4.78 15.60
CA VAL A 30 -13.10 -3.50 15.00
C VAL A 30 -11.89 -2.70 14.54
N ALA A 31 -10.80 -2.67 15.32
CA ALA A 31 -9.57 -1.98 14.92
C ALA A 31 -8.94 -2.63 13.68
N VAL A 32 -8.91 -3.96 13.61
CA VAL A 32 -8.42 -4.71 12.45
C VAL A 32 -9.36 -4.50 11.25
N SER A 33 -10.68 -4.57 11.45
CA SER A 33 -11.67 -4.41 10.37
C SER A 33 -11.83 -2.97 9.88
N GLY A 34 -11.55 -1.99 10.75
CA GLY A 34 -11.68 -0.56 10.47
C GLY A 34 -10.42 0.07 9.87
N ARG A 35 -9.27 -0.61 9.96
CA ARG A 35 -8.00 -0.13 9.42
C ARG A 35 -8.02 0.06 7.89
N ASP A 36 -8.87 -0.67 7.17
CA ASP A 36 -8.71 -0.82 5.70
C ASP A 36 -9.98 -0.69 4.82
N ARG A 37 -11.09 -0.15 5.33
CA ARG A 37 -12.35 -0.07 4.55
C ARG A 37 -12.56 1.19 3.69
N GLY A 38 -11.49 1.90 3.32
CA GLY A 38 -11.56 2.87 2.21
C GLY A 38 -12.47 4.09 2.41
N THR A 39 -12.86 4.43 3.64
CA THR A 39 -13.67 5.62 3.97
C THR A 39 -12.84 6.84 4.39
N GLY A 40 -11.52 6.72 4.42
CA GLY A 40 -10.59 7.83 4.64
C GLY A 40 -10.28 8.60 3.36
N PRO A 41 -9.69 9.81 3.44
CA PRO A 41 -9.27 10.57 2.28
C PRO A 41 -8.30 9.74 1.42
N THR A 42 -8.64 9.58 0.14
CA THR A 42 -7.77 8.88 -0.81
C THR A 42 -6.65 9.78 -1.29
N LEU A 43 -5.47 9.21 -1.48
CA LEU A 43 -4.39 9.92 -2.17
C LEU A 43 -4.80 10.26 -3.60
N ARG A 44 -4.36 11.43 -4.07
CA ARG A 44 -4.48 11.80 -5.47
C ARG A 44 -3.19 11.46 -6.21
N PRO A 45 -3.27 10.95 -7.45
CA PRO A 45 -2.12 10.83 -8.33
C PRO A 45 -1.37 12.16 -8.48
N MET A 46 -0.06 12.09 -8.71
CA MET A 46 0.75 13.29 -8.91
C MET A 46 0.44 13.92 -10.27
N SER A 47 0.19 15.23 -10.27
CA SER A 47 0.01 15.99 -11.50
C SER A 47 1.34 16.09 -12.26
N VAL A 48 1.27 15.90 -13.56
CA VAL A 48 2.41 15.97 -14.49
C VAL A 48 2.09 16.86 -15.66
N SER A 49 3.14 17.47 -16.23
CA SER A 49 3.04 18.34 -17.39
C SER A 49 4.04 17.90 -18.45
N GLU A 50 3.69 18.07 -19.72
CA GLU A 50 4.60 17.85 -20.85
C GLU A 50 5.82 18.78 -20.79
N SER A 51 5.70 19.93 -20.11
CA SER A 51 6.79 20.90 -19.93
C SER A 51 7.83 20.49 -18.89
N MET A 52 7.65 19.38 -18.18
CA MET A 52 8.62 18.90 -17.19
C MET A 52 9.92 18.45 -17.85
N SER A 53 11.05 18.76 -17.20
CA SER A 53 12.35 18.18 -17.58
C SER A 53 12.38 16.67 -17.33
N ASP A 54 13.31 15.96 -17.95
CA ASP A 54 13.45 14.51 -17.74
C ASP A 54 13.80 14.18 -16.28
N GLU A 55 14.59 15.02 -15.61
CA GLU A 55 14.93 14.88 -14.19
C GLU A 55 13.70 15.06 -13.29
N GLN A 56 12.86 16.06 -13.59
CA GLN A 56 11.61 16.28 -12.85
C GLN A 56 10.63 15.12 -13.08
N ALA A 57 10.47 14.69 -14.33
CA ALA A 57 9.61 13.55 -14.67
C ALA A 57 10.10 12.26 -13.97
N ARG A 58 11.41 12.03 -13.95
CA ARG A 58 12.03 10.92 -13.22
C ARG A 58 11.73 11.00 -11.73
N ALA A 59 11.92 12.16 -11.09
CA ALA A 59 11.66 12.32 -9.66
C ALA A 59 10.18 12.07 -9.31
N VAL A 60 9.25 12.51 -10.17
CA VAL A 60 7.82 12.23 -10.00
C VAL A 60 7.52 10.73 -10.18
N ALA A 61 8.14 10.08 -11.17
CA ALA A 61 8.01 8.64 -11.38
C ALA A 61 8.49 7.82 -10.17
N GLU A 62 9.69 8.12 -9.67
CA GLU A 62 10.26 7.47 -8.48
C GLU A 62 9.36 7.69 -7.25
N SER A 63 8.92 8.92 -7.02
CA SER A 63 8.04 9.25 -5.90
C SER A 63 6.69 8.55 -6.01
N THR A 64 6.13 8.44 -7.22
CA THR A 64 4.88 7.73 -7.47
C THR A 64 5.01 6.24 -7.13
N VAL A 65 6.09 5.59 -7.59
CA VAL A 65 6.33 4.17 -7.28
C VAL A 65 6.58 3.96 -5.79
N LEU A 66 7.35 4.83 -5.12
CA LEU A 66 7.58 4.74 -3.67
C LEU A 66 6.29 4.83 -2.87
N VAL A 67 5.44 5.82 -3.19
CA VAL A 67 4.14 5.98 -2.54
C VAL A 67 3.27 4.77 -2.81
N TRP A 68 3.18 4.32 -4.07
CA TRP A 68 2.37 3.16 -4.43
C TRP A 68 2.78 1.89 -3.68
N VAL A 69 4.08 1.58 -3.63
CA VAL A 69 4.61 0.41 -2.90
C VAL A 69 4.37 0.54 -1.39
N ARG A 70 4.49 1.75 -0.83
CA ARG A 70 4.17 2.00 0.58
C ARG A 70 2.70 1.72 0.89
N GLU A 71 1.78 2.18 0.03
CA GLU A 71 0.35 1.93 0.20
C GLU A 71 0.00 0.45 0.02
N LEU A 72 0.71 -0.25 -0.89
CA LEU A 72 0.59 -1.71 -1.07
C LEU A 72 0.98 -2.44 0.22
N ARG A 73 2.15 -2.13 0.76
CA ARG A 73 2.65 -2.69 2.02
C ARG A 73 1.72 -2.39 3.20
N ALA A 74 1.09 -1.22 3.18
CA ALA A 74 0.16 -0.80 4.23
C ALA A 74 -1.23 -1.45 4.13
N GLY A 75 -1.56 -2.10 3.01
CA GLY A 75 -2.88 -2.70 2.77
C GLY A 75 -3.96 -1.73 2.30
N HIS A 76 -3.60 -0.48 2.01
CA HIS A 76 -4.57 0.61 1.74
C HIS A 76 -5.18 0.52 0.32
N LEU A 77 -6.09 -0.42 0.12
CA LEU A 77 -6.70 -0.74 -1.19
C LEU A 77 -7.35 0.46 -1.90
N ALA A 78 -7.94 1.39 -1.15
CA ALA A 78 -8.56 2.58 -1.75
C ALA A 78 -7.51 3.51 -2.39
N ASN A 79 -6.35 3.67 -1.76
CA ASN A 79 -5.24 4.45 -2.32
C ASN A 79 -4.63 3.74 -3.52
N LEU A 80 -4.45 2.42 -3.45
CA LEU A 80 -3.96 1.64 -4.57
C LEU A 80 -4.86 1.79 -5.80
N ARG A 81 -6.19 1.69 -5.63
CA ARG A 81 -7.14 1.92 -6.72
C ARG A 81 -7.10 3.33 -7.27
N ALA A 82 -6.84 4.34 -6.44
CA ALA A 82 -6.72 5.73 -6.89
C ALA A 82 -5.41 5.97 -7.68
N LEU A 83 -4.31 5.36 -7.24
CA LEU A 83 -2.96 5.55 -7.80
C LEU A 83 -2.65 4.63 -8.99
N THR A 84 -3.51 3.66 -9.28
CA THR A 84 -3.35 2.70 -10.38
C THR A 84 -4.34 2.98 -11.49
N ASN A 85 -4.00 2.61 -12.72
CA ASN A 85 -4.96 2.55 -13.79
C ASN A 85 -6.05 1.53 -13.47
N PRO A 86 -7.35 1.91 -13.55
CA PRO A 86 -8.45 1.03 -13.13
C PRO A 86 -8.46 -0.33 -13.85
N GLU A 87 -8.03 -0.35 -15.11
CA GLU A 87 -8.02 -1.53 -15.97
C GLU A 87 -7.00 -2.59 -15.51
N ASN A 88 -5.95 -2.19 -14.79
CA ASN A 88 -4.82 -3.06 -14.42
C ASN A 88 -4.61 -3.15 -12.90
N ALA A 89 -5.50 -2.57 -12.10
CA ALA A 89 -5.32 -2.42 -10.66
C ALA A 89 -5.15 -3.77 -9.95
N ASP A 90 -6.05 -4.72 -10.21
CA ASP A 90 -6.03 -6.02 -9.56
C ASP A 90 -4.82 -6.86 -10.01
N ASP A 91 -4.49 -6.84 -11.31
CA ASP A 91 -3.37 -7.59 -11.88
C ASP A 91 -2.02 -7.17 -11.28
N ILE A 92 -1.74 -5.87 -11.23
CA ILE A 92 -0.44 -5.43 -10.71
C ILE A 92 -0.32 -5.67 -9.20
N MET A 93 -1.40 -5.54 -8.43
CA MET A 93 -1.40 -5.87 -7.00
C MET A 93 -1.09 -7.36 -6.79
N GLN A 94 -1.63 -8.24 -7.63
CA GLN A 94 -1.31 -9.67 -7.60
C GLN A 94 0.15 -9.94 -7.97
N VAL A 95 0.68 -9.31 -9.02
CA VAL A 95 2.10 -9.48 -9.43
C VAL A 95 3.07 -9.01 -8.35
N MET A 96 2.67 -8.02 -7.55
CA MET A 96 3.46 -7.43 -6.49
C MET A 96 3.34 -8.15 -5.13
N GLU A 97 2.59 -9.25 -5.05
CA GLU A 97 2.44 -10.03 -3.83
C GLU A 97 3.83 -10.53 -3.34
N GLY A 98 4.17 -10.19 -2.09
CA GLY A 98 5.47 -10.51 -1.50
C GLY A 98 6.65 -9.64 -2.00
N ARG A 99 6.40 -8.62 -2.82
CA ARG A 99 7.42 -7.69 -3.37
C ARG A 99 7.17 -6.25 -2.93
N ASP A 100 7.11 -6.03 -1.63
CA ASP A 100 6.58 -4.81 -1.01
C ASP A 100 7.65 -3.75 -0.63
N GLU A 101 8.88 -3.88 -1.15
CA GLU A 101 9.98 -2.98 -0.81
C GLU A 101 10.85 -2.67 -2.03
N VAL A 102 11.00 -1.38 -2.32
CA VAL A 102 11.93 -0.85 -3.32
C VAL A 102 13.31 -0.68 -2.71
N VAL A 103 14.32 -1.27 -3.33
CA VAL A 103 15.72 -1.20 -2.91
C VAL A 103 16.48 -0.12 -3.69
N ALA A 104 16.22 0.00 -4.99
CA ALA A 104 16.88 0.99 -5.84
C ALA A 104 16.07 1.27 -7.11
N PHE A 105 16.33 2.43 -7.71
CA PHE A 105 15.86 2.79 -9.05
C PHE A 105 16.98 2.72 -10.07
N GLY A 106 16.64 2.30 -11.29
CA GLY A 106 17.55 2.18 -12.43
C GLY A 106 17.19 3.16 -13.54
N GLY A 107 17.29 2.73 -14.79
CA GLY A 107 16.95 3.52 -15.97
C GLY A 107 15.52 4.08 -15.95
N PHE A 108 15.38 5.31 -16.42
CA PHE A 108 14.10 5.98 -16.65
C PHE A 108 14.00 6.33 -18.14
N ALA A 109 12.83 6.11 -18.72
CA ALA A 109 12.52 6.57 -20.06
C ALA A 109 11.06 7.04 -20.13
N ARG A 110 10.78 8.04 -20.96
CA ARG A 110 9.43 8.50 -21.25
C ARG A 110 9.21 8.61 -22.75
N ARG A 111 8.03 8.18 -23.20
CA ARG A 111 7.57 8.33 -24.58
C ARG A 111 6.11 8.80 -24.54
N GLY A 112 5.93 10.11 -24.67
CA GLY A 112 4.62 10.74 -24.52
C GLY A 112 4.00 10.41 -23.15
N PRO A 113 2.78 9.84 -23.10
CA PRO A 113 2.11 9.54 -21.84
C PRO A 113 2.61 8.25 -21.16
N ILE A 114 3.48 7.45 -21.80
CA ILE A 114 3.96 6.18 -21.22
C ILE A 114 5.38 6.36 -20.71
N TRP A 115 5.57 6.14 -19.41
CA TRP A 115 6.87 6.24 -18.75
C TRP A 115 7.27 4.86 -18.21
N SER A 116 8.55 4.57 -18.22
CA SER A 116 9.12 3.32 -17.72
C SER A 116 10.20 3.62 -16.71
N LEU A 117 10.12 2.95 -15.55
CA LEU A 117 11.09 3.07 -14.48
C LEU A 117 11.57 1.69 -14.04
N ASN A 118 12.84 1.39 -14.31
CA ASN A 118 13.47 0.19 -13.80
C ASN A 118 13.58 0.29 -12.28
N THR A 119 13.10 -0.74 -11.58
CA THR A 119 13.02 -0.76 -10.13
C THR A 119 13.52 -2.10 -9.61
N HIS A 120 14.43 -2.05 -8.65
CA HIS A 120 14.93 -3.21 -7.94
C HIS A 120 14.09 -3.41 -6.69
N LEU A 121 13.46 -4.57 -6.60
CA LEU A 121 12.62 -4.96 -5.47
C LEU A 121 13.39 -5.92 -4.56
N LYS A 122 13.03 -5.93 -3.29
CA LYS A 122 13.58 -6.89 -2.32
C LYS A 122 13.27 -8.32 -2.76
N GLY A 123 14.22 -9.23 -2.53
CA GLY A 123 14.17 -10.59 -3.07
C GLY A 123 14.86 -10.75 -4.44
N GLY A 124 15.56 -9.71 -4.92
CA GLY A 124 16.41 -9.78 -6.12
C GLY A 124 15.64 -9.67 -7.45
N ALA A 125 14.33 -9.46 -7.41
CA ALA A 125 13.52 -9.25 -8.60
C ALA A 125 13.71 -7.83 -9.14
N ALA A 126 14.20 -7.70 -10.37
CA ALA A 126 14.14 -6.45 -11.12
C ALA A 126 12.84 -6.41 -11.93
N GLY A 127 12.10 -5.31 -11.81
CA GLY A 127 10.88 -5.06 -12.58
C GLY A 127 10.94 -3.69 -13.25
N VAL A 128 10.21 -3.55 -14.36
CA VAL A 128 10.01 -2.25 -15.01
C VAL A 128 8.60 -1.80 -14.68
N PHE A 129 8.48 -0.79 -13.84
CA PHE A 129 7.20 -0.12 -13.64
C PHE A 129 6.86 0.66 -14.90
N ILE A 130 5.73 0.31 -15.49
CA ILE A 130 5.11 1.12 -16.53
C ILE A 130 4.13 2.05 -15.84
N LEU A 131 4.31 3.34 -16.10
CA LEU A 131 3.47 4.41 -15.59
C LEU A 131 2.78 5.07 -16.79
N GLN A 132 1.55 5.54 -16.58
CA GLN A 132 0.80 6.22 -17.62
C GLN A 132 0.28 7.56 -17.11
N VAL A 133 0.43 8.58 -17.95
CA VAL A 133 -0.22 9.87 -17.78
C VAL A 133 -1.63 9.77 -18.31
N LYS A 134 -2.62 9.99 -17.45
CA LYS A 134 -4.04 10.07 -17.80
C LYS A 134 -4.62 11.33 -17.18
N ASP A 135 -5.25 12.17 -18.00
CA ASP A 135 -5.84 13.44 -17.55
C ASP A 135 -4.86 14.37 -16.78
N GLY A 136 -3.57 14.36 -17.18
CA GLY A 136 -2.52 15.15 -16.52
C GLY A 136 -2.04 14.57 -15.18
N GLU A 137 -2.44 13.35 -14.85
CA GLU A 137 -2.07 12.64 -13.63
C GLU A 137 -1.24 11.39 -13.95
N LEU A 138 -0.15 11.18 -13.23
CA LEU A 138 0.68 9.98 -13.38
C LEU A 138 0.18 8.85 -12.49
N ARG A 139 -0.14 7.71 -13.10
CA ARG A 139 -0.63 6.51 -12.43
C ARG A 139 0.26 5.32 -12.72
N VAL A 140 0.28 4.37 -11.79
CA VAL A 140 0.88 3.06 -12.03
C VAL A 140 0.00 2.28 -12.99
N ASP A 141 0.58 1.69 -14.03
CA ASP A 141 -0.15 0.90 -15.01
C ASP A 141 0.07 -0.59 -14.80
N ARG A 142 1.30 -1.06 -14.96
CA ARG A 142 1.66 -2.48 -14.82
C ARG A 142 3.13 -2.65 -14.47
N LEU A 143 3.48 -3.86 -14.04
CA LEU A 143 4.88 -4.27 -13.87
C LEU A 143 5.27 -5.22 -15.00
N ALA A 144 6.27 -4.83 -15.80
CA ALA A 144 6.89 -5.73 -16.77
C ALA A 144 8.13 -6.39 -16.16
N SER A 145 8.48 -7.59 -16.65
CA SER A 145 9.77 -8.20 -16.31
C SER A 145 10.88 -7.32 -16.88
N ALA A 146 11.87 -6.98 -16.06
CA ALA A 146 13.11 -6.43 -16.61
C ALA A 146 13.79 -7.52 -17.44
N ALA A 147 14.27 -7.17 -18.64
CA ALA A 147 15.22 -8.02 -19.32
C ALA A 147 16.47 -8.09 -18.44
N ILE A 148 16.86 -9.30 -18.04
CA ILE A 148 18.15 -9.52 -17.39
C ILE A 148 19.19 -9.42 -18.53
N PRO A 149 20.12 -8.46 -18.51
CA PRO A 149 21.21 -8.42 -19.48
C PRO A 149 22.12 -9.65 -19.35
#